data_AF-A0A963KWE3-F1
#
_entry.id   AF-A0A963KWE3-F1
#
_cell.length_a   1.000
_cell.length_b   1.000
_cell.length_c   1.000
_cell.angle_alpha   90.00
_cell.angle_beta   90.00
_cell.angle_gamma   90.00
#
_symmetry.space_group_name_H-M   'P 1'
#
loop_
_entity.id
_entity.type
_entity.pdbx_description
1 polymer ?
#
loop_
_entity_poly.entity_id
_entity_poly.type
_entity_poly.pdbx_seq_one_letter_code
_entity_poly.pdbx_strand_id
1 'polypeptide(L)'
;MKAPLATSILALAAVSVAAGAATAAELAIVSGAVGNDIQELRRQLDVFQERTGHTVEIVTMPPSTSDQFSQYRLWLSAQNADIDVYRTDVIWAPQLAEHLVDLTEAAADVTGEHFPAIIESQTVDGKLVALPMFTDAPALYYRKDLLEKHGRSVPSTWAELEETAKAVVEAEGSTDLFGFVFQGAAYEGLTCDALEWVKSNGGGQVVEADGTISVNNENAAAALEMVRGWIGTIAPEGVLGYKEEDSRGVWQTGNAVFMRNWPYAYA
;
A
#
# COMPACT_ATOMS: atom_id res chain seq x y z
N MET A 1 -53.03 37.16 -67.29
CA MET A 1 -51.69 37.77 -67.21
C MET A 1 -51.56 38.40 -65.83
N LYS A 2 -50.55 38.20 -64.99
CA LYS A 2 -49.42 37.27 -64.88
C LYS A 2 -48.89 37.58 -63.45
N ALA A 3 -49.07 36.69 -62.47
CA ALA A 3 -48.18 36.62 -61.29
C ALA A 3 -46.75 36.28 -61.77
N PRO A 4 -45.61 36.46 -61.05
CA PRO A 4 -45.34 36.16 -59.62
C PRO A 4 -44.39 37.22 -58.95
N LEU A 5 -43.89 37.16 -57.71
CA LEU A 5 -42.94 36.23 -57.09
C LEU A 5 -43.05 36.35 -55.55
N ALA A 6 -43.29 35.22 -54.90
CA ALA A 6 -43.00 35.04 -53.48
C ALA A 6 -41.51 34.72 -53.34
N THR A 7 -40.79 35.52 -52.56
CA THR A 7 -39.38 35.27 -52.22
C THR A 7 -39.35 34.41 -50.96
N SER A 8 -39.25 33.10 -51.13
CA SER A 8 -38.97 32.17 -50.04
C SER A 8 -37.50 32.32 -49.63
N ILE A 9 -37.25 32.90 -48.45
CA ILE A 9 -35.93 32.88 -47.81
C ILE A 9 -35.79 31.50 -47.15
N LEU A 10 -34.99 30.63 -47.75
CA LEU A 10 -34.50 29.42 -47.11
C LEU A 10 -33.49 29.83 -46.02
N ALA A 11 -33.91 29.79 -44.75
CA ALA A 11 -32.98 29.89 -43.63
C ALA A 11 -32.23 28.55 -43.52
N LEU A 12 -30.99 28.52 -43.99
CA LEU A 12 -30.09 27.39 -43.76
C LEU A 12 -29.67 27.41 -42.28
N ALA A 13 -30.34 26.61 -41.45
CA ALA A 13 -29.90 26.37 -40.08
C ALA A 13 -28.60 25.54 -40.14
N ALA A 14 -27.46 26.22 -40.01
CA ALA A 14 -26.19 25.58 -39.78
C ALA A 14 -26.21 24.97 -38.37
N VAL A 15 -26.50 23.68 -38.27
CA VAL A 15 -26.21 22.89 -37.07
C VAL A 15 -24.69 22.76 -37.02
N SER A 16 -24.03 23.68 -36.33
CA SER A 16 -22.65 23.52 -35.92
C SER A 16 -22.63 22.45 -34.83
N VAL A 17 -22.37 21.21 -35.23
CA VAL A 17 -21.90 20.16 -34.32
C VAL A 17 -20.54 20.64 -33.83
N ALA A 18 -20.52 21.24 -32.64
CA ALA A 18 -19.29 21.41 -31.89
C ALA A 18 -18.84 20.01 -31.48
N ALA A 19 -18.06 19.37 -32.36
CA ALA A 19 -17.21 18.27 -31.95
C ALA A 19 -16.24 18.86 -30.93
N GLY A 20 -16.51 18.63 -29.64
CA GLY A 20 -15.58 19.00 -28.58
C GLY A 20 -14.25 18.33 -28.90
N ALA A 21 -13.25 19.15 -29.25
CA ALA A 21 -11.88 18.67 -29.24
C ALA A 21 -11.63 18.18 -27.82
N ALA A 22 -11.30 16.90 -27.66
CA ALA A 22 -10.86 16.36 -26.38
C ALA A 22 -9.63 17.17 -25.97
N THR A 23 -9.81 18.11 -25.04
CA THR A 23 -8.72 18.90 -24.49
C THR A 23 -7.90 17.99 -23.57
N ALA A 24 -6.59 17.95 -23.80
CA ALA A 24 -5.66 17.30 -22.90
C ALA A 24 -5.77 17.91 -21.49
N ALA A 25 -6.30 17.15 -20.53
CA ALA A 25 -6.28 17.50 -19.13
C ALA A 25 -4.87 17.41 -18.53
N GLU A 26 -4.59 18.29 -17.56
CA GLU A 26 -3.49 18.19 -16.60
C GLU A 26 -4.07 17.58 -15.32
N LEU A 27 -3.49 16.48 -14.85
CA LEU A 27 -3.97 15.71 -13.71
C LEU A 27 -2.90 15.65 -12.63
N ALA A 28 -3.31 15.49 -11.37
CA ALA A 28 -2.43 15.22 -10.25
C ALA A 28 -2.81 13.90 -9.58
N ILE A 29 -1.81 13.02 -9.39
CA ILE A 29 -1.94 11.81 -8.60
C ILE A 29 -1.05 11.91 -7.36
N VAL A 30 -1.61 11.64 -6.19
CA VAL A 30 -0.85 11.59 -4.95
C VAL A 30 -0.42 10.16 -4.62
N SER A 31 0.84 10.00 -4.21
CA SER A 31 1.41 8.70 -3.81
C SER A 31 2.47 8.85 -2.73
N GLY A 32 2.51 7.90 -1.80
CA GLY A 32 3.67 7.65 -0.96
C GLY A 32 4.89 7.19 -1.77
N ALA A 33 6.09 7.31 -1.18
CA ALA A 33 7.34 6.86 -1.78
C ALA A 33 8.02 5.79 -0.91
N VAL A 34 8.09 4.56 -1.43
CA VAL A 34 8.87 3.43 -0.88
C VAL A 34 9.62 2.74 -2.02
N GLY A 35 10.82 2.21 -1.77
CA GLY A 35 11.64 1.57 -2.80
C GLY A 35 11.69 2.36 -4.13
N ASN A 36 11.33 1.68 -5.22
CA ASN A 36 11.28 2.25 -6.59
C ASN A 36 9.86 2.67 -7.03
N ASP A 37 8.90 2.73 -6.12
CA ASP A 37 7.47 2.88 -6.44
C ASP A 37 7.15 4.13 -7.27
N ILE A 38 7.71 5.29 -6.92
CA ILE A 38 7.51 6.52 -7.71
C ILE A 38 8.09 6.41 -9.12
N GLN A 39 9.20 5.71 -9.29
CA GLN A 39 9.81 5.52 -10.62
C GLN A 39 8.94 4.62 -11.49
N GLU A 40 8.39 3.55 -10.90
CA GLU A 40 7.50 2.63 -11.60
C GLU A 40 6.15 3.29 -11.93
N LEU A 41 5.57 4.05 -10.99
CA LEU A 41 4.37 4.84 -11.24
C LEU A 41 4.62 5.84 -12.38
N ARG A 42 5.76 6.55 -12.37
CA ARG A 42 6.13 7.46 -13.45
C ARG A 42 6.18 6.76 -14.81
N ARG A 43 6.81 5.57 -14.88
CA ARG A 43 6.88 4.76 -16.10
C ARG A 43 5.50 4.38 -16.64
N GLN A 44 4.57 4.02 -15.75
CA GLN A 44 3.19 3.69 -16.12
C GLN A 44 2.42 4.92 -16.60
N LEU A 45 2.57 6.05 -15.91
CA LEU A 45 1.94 7.31 -16.29
C LEU A 45 2.49 7.85 -17.61
N ASP A 46 3.76 7.65 -17.94
CA ASP A 46 4.32 8.05 -19.25
C ASP A 46 3.62 7.33 -20.40
N VAL A 47 3.34 6.04 -20.26
CA VAL A 47 2.56 5.27 -21.25
C VAL A 47 1.13 5.79 -21.35
N PHE A 48 0.51 6.14 -20.22
CA PHE A 48 -0.82 6.75 -20.21
C PHE A 48 -0.83 8.10 -20.95
N GLN A 49 0.13 8.97 -20.66
CA GLN A 49 0.25 10.28 -21.28
C GLN A 49 0.49 10.18 -22.79
N GLU A 50 1.37 9.28 -23.25
CA GLU A 50 1.62 9.05 -24.68
C GLU A 50 0.35 8.58 -25.41
N ARG A 51 -0.44 7.70 -24.78
CA ARG A 51 -1.65 7.13 -25.39
C ARG A 51 -2.83 8.10 -25.44
N THR A 52 -2.91 9.03 -24.50
CA THR A 52 -4.12 9.86 -24.30
C THR A 52 -3.91 11.33 -24.59
N GLY A 53 -2.65 11.80 -24.57
CA GLY A 53 -2.31 13.22 -24.65
C GLY A 53 -2.49 13.99 -23.34
N HIS A 54 -2.99 13.35 -22.27
CA HIS A 54 -3.05 13.96 -20.93
C HIS A 54 -1.66 14.14 -20.34
N THR A 55 -1.55 14.98 -19.31
CA THR A 55 -0.35 15.07 -18.47
C THR A 55 -0.71 14.75 -17.02
N VAL A 56 0.24 14.16 -16.28
CA VAL A 56 0.03 13.73 -14.90
C VAL A 56 1.23 14.13 -14.04
N GLU A 57 1.01 14.95 -13.03
CA GLU A 57 1.96 15.25 -11.95
C GLU A 57 1.84 14.22 -10.83
N ILE A 58 2.98 13.78 -10.27
CA ILE A 58 3.00 12.95 -9.06
C ILE A 58 3.27 13.83 -7.85
N VAL A 59 2.27 13.99 -6.99
CA VAL A 59 2.41 14.63 -5.68
C VAL A 59 2.95 13.58 -4.71
N THR A 60 4.24 13.69 -4.39
CA THR A 60 4.94 12.69 -3.58
C THR A 60 4.77 12.97 -2.08
N MET A 61 4.46 11.93 -1.31
CA MET A 61 4.36 11.98 0.14
C MET A 61 5.41 11.10 0.83
N PRO A 62 5.79 11.44 2.08
CA PRO A 62 6.63 10.56 2.91
C PRO A 62 5.99 9.17 3.10
N PRO A 63 6.80 8.11 3.32
CA PRO A 63 6.34 6.70 3.30
C PRO A 63 5.34 6.33 4.40
N SER A 64 5.23 7.15 5.43
CA SER A 64 4.35 6.91 6.57
C SER A 64 2.88 6.88 6.17
N THR A 65 2.29 5.69 6.09
CA THR A 65 0.85 5.49 5.80
C THR A 65 -0.04 6.28 6.77
N SER A 66 0.29 6.34 8.06
CA SER A 66 -0.47 7.16 9.03
C SER A 66 -0.42 8.67 8.74
N ASP A 67 0.72 9.20 8.29
CA ASP A 67 0.84 10.63 7.93
C ASP A 67 0.12 10.92 6.61
N GLN A 68 0.23 10.01 5.63
CA GLN A 68 -0.50 10.07 4.36
C GLN A 68 -2.01 10.12 4.58
N PHE A 69 -2.55 9.18 5.38
CA PHE A 69 -3.98 9.13 5.69
C PHE A 69 -4.48 10.43 6.35
N SER A 70 -3.70 10.95 7.31
CA SER A 70 -4.03 12.20 8.00
C SER A 70 -4.08 13.38 7.03
N GLN A 71 -3.14 13.46 6.10
CA GLN A 71 -3.10 14.50 5.08
C GLN A 71 -4.23 14.37 4.05
N TYR A 72 -4.56 13.16 3.61
CA TYR A 72 -5.67 12.91 2.70
C TYR A 72 -6.99 13.35 3.32
N ARG A 73 -7.25 12.97 4.58
CA ARG A 73 -8.43 13.43 5.31
C ARG A 73 -8.51 14.95 5.38
N LEU A 74 -7.39 15.62 5.62
CA LEU A 74 -7.33 17.08 5.66
C LEU A 74 -7.67 17.70 4.29
N TRP A 75 -7.03 17.24 3.21
CA TRP A 75 -7.28 17.76 1.86
C TRP A 75 -8.71 17.50 1.39
N LEU A 76 -9.23 16.28 1.59
CA LEU A 76 -10.59 15.92 1.19
C LEU A 76 -11.65 16.67 2.01
N SER A 77 -11.44 16.84 3.32
CA SER A 77 -12.34 17.65 4.17
C SER A 77 -12.34 19.12 3.78
N ALA A 78 -11.19 19.64 3.33
CA ALA A 78 -11.07 21.00 2.82
C ALA A 78 -11.61 21.16 1.37
N GLN A 79 -12.04 20.05 0.74
CA GLN A 79 -12.45 20.00 -0.65
C GLN A 79 -11.37 20.57 -1.59
N ASN A 80 -10.10 20.25 -1.32
CA ASN A 80 -9.01 20.66 -2.17
C ASN A 80 -9.17 20.03 -3.57
N ALA A 81 -9.08 20.87 -4.61
CA ALA A 81 -9.17 20.47 -6.02
C ALA A 81 -7.80 20.21 -6.67
N ASP A 82 -6.70 20.35 -5.92
CA ASP A 82 -5.34 20.18 -6.44
C ASP A 82 -4.96 18.72 -6.75
N ILE A 83 -5.74 17.73 -6.28
CA ILE A 83 -5.46 16.29 -6.44
C ILE A 83 -6.67 15.61 -7.08
N ASP A 84 -6.46 14.98 -8.23
CA ASP A 84 -7.50 14.27 -8.98
C ASP A 84 -7.57 12.78 -8.62
N VAL A 85 -6.42 12.14 -8.42
CA VAL A 85 -6.32 10.71 -8.15
C VAL A 85 -5.60 10.46 -6.84
N TYR A 86 -6.28 9.79 -5.92
CA TYR A 86 -5.71 9.39 -4.63
C TYR A 86 -5.32 7.93 -4.68
N ARG A 87 -4.02 7.63 -4.57
CA ARG A 87 -3.58 6.26 -4.30
C ARG A 87 -3.79 5.97 -2.82
N THR A 88 -4.71 5.05 -2.53
CA THR A 88 -5.14 4.72 -1.17
C THR A 88 -4.57 3.39 -0.70
N ASP A 89 -4.24 3.31 0.60
CA ASP A 89 -4.11 2.03 1.30
C ASP A 89 -5.46 1.28 1.29
N VAL A 90 -5.42 -0.05 1.33
CA VAL A 90 -6.60 -0.93 1.25
C VAL A 90 -7.62 -0.67 2.35
N ILE A 91 -7.16 -0.16 3.50
CA ILE A 91 -8.01 0.19 4.66
C ILE A 91 -8.61 1.59 4.57
N TRP A 92 -8.17 2.46 3.66
CA TRP A 92 -8.58 3.87 3.65
C TRP A 92 -9.81 4.16 2.80
N ALA A 93 -9.91 3.59 1.61
CA ALA A 93 -10.94 4.02 0.65
C ALA A 93 -12.36 3.91 1.23
N PRO A 94 -12.72 2.86 2.01
CA PRO A 94 -14.01 2.82 2.68
C PRO A 94 -14.22 3.94 3.71
N GLN A 95 -13.18 4.36 4.41
CA GLN A 95 -13.22 5.45 5.38
C GLN A 95 -13.31 6.84 4.72
N LEU A 96 -12.89 6.94 3.46
CA LEU A 96 -12.91 8.17 2.67
C LEU A 96 -14.06 8.19 1.64
N ALA A 97 -14.93 7.18 1.65
CA ALA A 97 -15.93 6.94 0.61
C ALA A 97 -16.84 8.13 0.31
N GLU A 98 -17.16 8.97 1.31
CA GLU A 98 -17.99 10.16 1.13
C GLU A 98 -17.36 11.24 0.23
N HIS A 99 -16.03 11.17 0.01
CA HIS A 99 -15.28 12.09 -0.83
C HIS A 99 -14.86 11.50 -2.18
N LEU A 100 -15.07 10.20 -2.40
CA LEU A 100 -14.62 9.49 -3.59
C LEU A 100 -15.76 9.31 -4.59
N VAL A 101 -15.41 9.26 -5.87
CA VAL A 101 -16.36 9.03 -6.95
C VAL A 101 -16.79 7.56 -7.01
N ASP A 102 -18.01 7.31 -7.48
CA ASP A 102 -18.50 5.97 -7.74
C ASP A 102 -17.92 5.45 -9.06
N LEU A 103 -17.08 4.41 -8.99
CA LEU A 103 -16.41 3.78 -10.13
C LEU A 103 -17.20 2.60 -10.71
N THR A 104 -18.34 2.22 -10.12
CA THR A 104 -19.05 0.97 -10.44
C THR A 104 -19.34 0.81 -11.94
N GLU A 105 -19.84 1.88 -12.59
CA GLU A 105 -20.13 1.86 -14.02
C GLU A 105 -18.84 1.96 -14.85
N ALA A 106 -17.92 2.85 -14.47
CA ALA A 106 -16.69 3.13 -15.21
C ALA A 106 -15.69 1.96 -15.19
N ALA A 107 -15.78 1.06 -14.21
CA ALA A 107 -14.87 -0.06 -14.01
C ALA A 107 -15.52 -1.44 -14.28
N ALA A 108 -16.75 -1.48 -14.77
CA ALA A 108 -17.53 -2.72 -14.89
C ALA A 108 -16.87 -3.77 -15.80
N ASP A 109 -16.10 -3.33 -16.79
CA ASP A 109 -15.38 -4.17 -17.75
C ASP A 109 -14.11 -4.80 -17.18
N VAL A 110 -13.45 -4.15 -16.22
CA VAL A 110 -12.19 -4.61 -15.62
C VAL A 110 -12.35 -5.25 -14.24
N THR A 111 -13.47 -5.01 -13.54
CA THR A 111 -13.68 -5.50 -12.16
C THR A 111 -13.53 -7.02 -12.04
N GLY A 112 -13.95 -7.78 -13.06
CA GLY A 112 -13.82 -9.24 -13.10
C GLY A 112 -12.39 -9.78 -13.22
N GLU A 113 -11.42 -8.92 -13.50
CA GLU A 113 -9.99 -9.28 -13.60
C GLU A 113 -9.28 -9.24 -12.24
N HIS A 114 -9.94 -8.72 -11.20
CA HIS A 114 -9.39 -8.57 -9.86
C HIS A 114 -9.89 -9.65 -8.88
N PHE A 115 -9.19 -9.78 -7.75
CA PHE A 115 -9.63 -10.66 -6.67
C PHE A 115 -10.97 -10.17 -6.09
N PRO A 116 -12.01 -11.03 -6.04
CA PRO A 116 -13.33 -10.63 -5.56
C PRO A 116 -13.32 -10.02 -4.15
N ALA A 117 -12.49 -10.56 -3.26
CA ALA A 117 -12.37 -10.06 -1.89
C ALA A 117 -11.80 -8.63 -1.81
N ILE A 118 -10.96 -8.22 -2.77
CA ILE A 118 -10.43 -6.86 -2.82
C ILE A 118 -11.50 -5.91 -3.39
N ILE A 119 -12.20 -6.31 -4.44
CA ILE A 119 -13.33 -5.50 -4.96
C ILE A 119 -14.39 -5.28 -3.89
N GLU A 120 -14.74 -6.33 -3.15
CA GLU A 120 -15.68 -6.26 -2.03
C GLU A 120 -15.19 -5.29 -0.94
N SER A 121 -13.91 -5.35 -0.56
CA SER A 121 -13.37 -4.44 0.46
C SER A 121 -13.29 -2.98 0.01
N GLN A 122 -13.28 -2.70 -1.28
CA GLN A 122 -13.32 -1.34 -1.84
C GLN A 122 -14.74 -0.87 -2.22
N THR A 123 -15.77 -1.65 -1.91
CA THR A 123 -17.18 -1.33 -2.19
C THR A 123 -17.90 -0.90 -0.91
N VAL A 124 -18.43 0.32 -0.88
CA VAL A 124 -19.20 0.87 0.25
C VAL A 124 -20.60 1.25 -0.21
N ASP A 125 -21.61 0.77 0.51
CA ASP A 125 -23.04 1.02 0.18
C ASP A 125 -23.39 0.72 -1.28
N GLY A 126 -22.78 -0.33 -1.85
CA GLY A 126 -22.97 -0.76 -3.23
C GLY A 126 -22.22 0.05 -4.28
N LYS A 127 -21.35 0.98 -3.87
CA LYS A 127 -20.51 1.80 -4.76
C LYS A 127 -19.05 1.38 -4.66
N LEU A 128 -18.43 1.07 -5.79
CA LEU A 128 -17.00 0.85 -5.87
C LEU A 128 -16.29 2.20 -5.75
N VAL A 129 -15.58 2.46 -4.65
CA VAL A 129 -14.95 3.78 -4.38
C VAL A 129 -13.45 3.82 -4.68
N ALA A 130 -12.83 2.66 -4.92
CA ALA A 130 -11.44 2.55 -5.35
C ALA A 130 -11.23 1.29 -6.20
N LEU A 131 -10.25 1.35 -7.11
CA LEU A 131 -9.84 0.21 -7.93
C LEU A 131 -8.51 -0.37 -7.44
N PRO A 132 -8.35 -1.71 -7.42
CA PRO A 132 -7.08 -2.32 -7.02
C PRO A 132 -5.96 -2.02 -8.03
N MET A 133 -4.87 -1.44 -7.55
CA MET A 133 -3.67 -1.20 -8.37
C MET A 133 -2.66 -2.36 -8.24
N PHE A 134 -2.45 -2.84 -7.02
CA PHE A 134 -1.64 -4.01 -6.68
C PHE A 134 -2.11 -4.54 -5.30
N THR A 135 -1.61 -5.69 -4.89
CA THR A 135 -1.84 -6.24 -3.54
C THR A 135 -0.52 -6.81 -3.02
N ASP A 136 -0.39 -6.87 -1.71
CA ASP A 136 0.80 -7.40 -1.04
C ASP A 136 0.41 -8.43 0.02
N ALA A 137 1.38 -9.28 0.35
CA ALA A 137 1.34 -10.15 1.51
C ALA A 137 2.69 -10.07 2.22
N PRO A 138 2.72 -10.10 3.57
CA PRO A 138 3.96 -10.00 4.32
C PRO A 138 4.89 -11.17 3.98
N ALA A 139 6.19 -10.90 3.92
CA ALA A 139 7.21 -11.89 3.61
C ALA A 139 8.32 -11.91 4.67
N LEU A 140 8.83 -13.13 4.93
CA LEU A 140 10.06 -13.34 5.66
C LEU A 140 11.23 -13.45 4.68
N TYR A 141 12.12 -12.48 4.74
CA TYR A 141 13.41 -12.48 4.04
C TYR A 141 14.47 -13.11 4.94
N TYR A 142 15.36 -13.92 4.36
CA TYR A 142 16.39 -14.64 5.11
C TYR A 142 17.69 -14.80 4.33
N ARG A 143 18.83 -14.74 5.03
CA ARG A 143 20.17 -14.89 4.43
C ARG A 143 20.47 -16.35 4.17
N LYS A 144 20.07 -16.84 3.00
CA LYS A 144 20.26 -18.24 2.58
C LYS A 144 21.71 -18.71 2.75
N ASP A 145 22.68 -17.86 2.40
CA ASP A 145 24.10 -18.15 2.53
C ASP A 145 24.56 -18.31 3.99
N LEU A 146 24.04 -17.49 4.92
CA LEU A 146 24.33 -17.63 6.35
C LEU A 146 23.67 -18.89 6.94
N LEU A 147 22.42 -19.19 6.53
CA LEU A 147 21.75 -20.41 6.97
C LEU A 147 22.51 -21.66 6.48
N GLU A 148 22.92 -21.70 5.21
CA GLU A 148 23.69 -22.80 4.64
C GLU A 148 25.07 -22.94 5.30
N LYS A 149 25.80 -21.84 5.51
CA LYS A 149 27.11 -21.82 6.19
C LYS A 149 27.05 -22.46 7.57
N HIS A 150 25.97 -22.24 8.31
CA HIS A 150 25.80 -22.70 9.69
C HIS A 150 24.91 -23.95 9.81
N GLY A 151 24.55 -24.59 8.69
CA GLY A 151 23.72 -25.80 8.69
C GLY A 151 22.33 -25.61 9.29
N ARG A 152 21.73 -24.43 9.13
CA ARG A 152 20.40 -24.07 9.65
C ARG A 152 19.34 -24.14 8.54
N SER A 153 18.13 -24.56 8.91
CA SER A 153 16.95 -24.50 8.03
C SER A 153 16.27 -23.14 8.12
N VAL A 154 15.41 -22.84 7.14
CA VAL A 154 14.47 -21.70 7.25
C VAL A 154 13.52 -21.98 8.41
N PRO A 155 13.35 -21.05 9.36
CA PRO A 155 12.50 -21.26 10.52
C PRO A 155 11.03 -21.33 10.12
N SER A 156 10.29 -22.22 10.77
CA SER A 156 8.85 -22.42 10.60
C SER A 156 8.04 -21.89 11.79
N THR A 157 8.71 -21.58 12.90
CA THR A 157 8.11 -21.00 14.10
C THR A 157 8.94 -19.80 14.59
N TRP A 158 8.33 -18.93 15.39
CA TRP A 158 9.02 -17.80 16.00
C TRP A 158 10.16 -18.23 16.95
N ALA A 159 9.97 -19.33 17.67
CA ALA A 159 11.01 -19.90 18.52
C ALA A 159 12.22 -20.38 17.71
N GLU A 160 11.99 -21.05 16.58
CA GLU A 160 13.05 -21.44 15.64
C GLU A 160 13.74 -20.23 15.02
N LEU A 161 12.99 -19.16 14.70
CA LEU A 161 13.56 -17.92 14.19
C LEU A 161 14.51 -17.30 15.21
N GLU A 162 14.08 -17.18 16.46
CA GLU A 162 14.90 -16.61 17.54
C GLU A 162 16.15 -17.46 17.81
N GLU A 163 16.02 -18.78 17.91
CA GLU A 163 17.17 -19.68 18.12
C GLU A 163 18.17 -19.58 16.95
N THR A 164 17.66 -19.64 15.72
CA THR A 164 18.48 -19.58 14.51
C THR A 164 19.19 -18.24 14.40
N ALA A 165 18.47 -17.14 14.65
CA ALA A 165 19.01 -15.80 14.64
C ALA A 165 20.16 -15.65 15.66
N LYS A 166 19.95 -16.08 16.91
CA LYS A 166 20.98 -16.04 17.96
C LYS A 166 22.22 -16.85 17.56
N ALA A 167 22.01 -18.09 17.11
CA ALA A 167 23.10 -18.99 16.75
C ALA A 167 23.93 -18.46 15.56
N VAL A 168 23.28 -17.91 14.54
CA VAL A 168 23.98 -17.33 13.38
C VAL A 168 24.76 -16.09 13.77
N VAL A 169 24.17 -15.17 14.56
CA VAL A 169 24.85 -13.95 15.03
C VAL A 169 26.07 -14.30 15.89
N GLU A 170 25.91 -15.23 16.83
CA GLU A 170 27.02 -15.70 17.69
C GLU A 170 28.15 -16.33 16.86
N ALA A 171 27.80 -17.18 15.88
CA ALA A 171 28.78 -17.85 15.04
C ALA A 171 29.50 -16.92 14.05
N GLU A 172 28.85 -15.87 13.56
CA GLU A 172 29.52 -14.83 12.76
C GLU A 172 30.45 -13.95 13.60
N GLY A 173 30.17 -13.79 14.90
CA GLY A 173 30.99 -12.99 15.82
C GLY A 173 31.06 -11.50 15.46
N SER A 174 30.15 -11.02 14.61
CA SER A 174 30.06 -9.62 14.18
C SER A 174 29.18 -8.82 15.13
N THR A 175 29.65 -7.64 15.55
CA THR A 175 28.84 -6.69 16.33
C THR A 175 27.81 -5.94 15.48
N ASP A 176 27.96 -6.00 14.15
CA ASP A 176 27.16 -5.23 13.20
C ASP A 176 26.05 -6.07 12.56
N LEU A 177 25.98 -7.38 12.89
CA LEU A 177 24.96 -8.30 12.38
C LEU A 177 23.84 -8.48 13.41
N PHE A 178 22.62 -8.10 13.02
CA PHE A 178 21.42 -8.36 13.79
C PHE A 178 20.76 -9.68 13.36
N GLY A 179 20.08 -10.32 14.29
CA GLY A 179 19.33 -11.54 14.03
C GLY A 179 18.06 -11.28 13.22
N PHE A 180 17.32 -10.23 13.54
CA PHE A 180 16.03 -9.93 12.93
C PHE A 180 15.74 -8.42 12.91
N VAL A 181 15.24 -7.91 11.79
CA VAL A 181 14.74 -6.52 11.66
C VAL A 181 13.32 -6.51 11.11
N PHE A 182 12.51 -5.58 11.60
CA PHE A 182 11.07 -5.46 11.32
C PHE A 182 10.59 -4.03 11.59
N GLN A 183 9.31 -3.74 11.36
CA GLN A 183 8.75 -2.40 11.47
C GLN A 183 8.26 -2.13 12.89
N GLY A 184 9.10 -1.53 13.73
CA GLY A 184 8.81 -1.29 15.16
C GLY A 184 8.37 0.14 15.51
N ALA A 185 8.38 1.08 14.56
CA ALA A 185 7.94 2.45 14.79
C ALA A 185 6.45 2.55 15.16
N ALA A 186 6.05 3.57 15.92
CA ALA A 186 4.64 3.83 16.23
C ALA A 186 3.91 4.46 15.01
N TYR A 187 3.47 3.61 14.08
CA TYR A 187 2.65 3.92 12.90
C TYR A 187 1.91 2.65 12.46
N GLU A 188 1.14 2.72 11.38
CA GLU A 188 0.33 1.59 10.88
C GLU A 188 1.13 0.30 10.62
N GLY A 189 2.37 0.38 10.14
CA GLY A 189 3.15 -0.84 9.86
C GLY A 189 3.37 -1.70 11.10
N LEU A 190 3.52 -1.10 12.28
CA LEU A 190 3.57 -1.85 13.54
C LEU A 190 2.24 -2.53 13.86
N THR A 191 1.09 -1.97 13.45
CA THR A 191 -0.20 -2.66 13.54
C THR A 191 -0.19 -3.93 12.69
N CYS A 192 0.38 -3.88 11.48
CA CYS A 192 0.50 -5.04 10.61
C CYS A 192 1.39 -6.13 11.23
N ASP A 193 2.60 -5.77 11.68
CA ASP A 193 3.52 -6.69 12.36
C ASP A 193 2.87 -7.30 13.62
N ALA A 194 2.22 -6.47 14.45
CA ALA A 194 1.55 -6.93 15.67
C ALA A 194 0.41 -7.90 15.39
N LEU A 195 -0.40 -7.64 14.35
CA LEU A 195 -1.46 -8.54 13.93
C LEU A 195 -0.91 -9.90 13.49
N GLU A 196 0.22 -9.93 12.77
CA GLU A 196 0.89 -11.16 12.37
C GLU A 196 1.36 -11.97 13.58
N TRP A 197 2.02 -11.34 14.55
CA TRP A 197 2.49 -12.01 15.77
C TRP A 197 1.32 -12.55 16.60
N VAL A 198 0.31 -11.71 16.87
CA VAL A 198 -0.86 -12.09 17.68
C VAL A 198 -1.64 -13.21 17.00
N LYS A 199 -1.95 -13.08 15.70
CA LYS A 199 -2.74 -14.07 14.96
C LYS A 199 -2.00 -15.40 14.83
N SER A 200 -0.71 -15.38 14.49
CA SER A 200 0.10 -16.60 14.37
C SER A 200 0.31 -17.31 15.71
N ASN A 201 0.24 -16.59 16.83
CA ASN A 201 0.27 -17.18 18.17
C ASN A 201 -1.12 -17.60 18.69
N GLY A 202 -2.18 -17.54 17.87
CA GLY A 202 -3.53 -17.92 18.28
C GLY A 202 -4.21 -16.92 19.21
N GLY A 203 -3.79 -15.65 19.19
CA GLY A 203 -4.34 -14.55 19.99
C GLY A 203 -5.52 -13.80 19.36
N GLY A 204 -6.02 -14.26 18.21
CA GLY A 204 -7.13 -13.64 17.48
C GLY A 204 -6.69 -12.55 16.49
N GLN A 205 -7.63 -11.68 16.10
CA GLN A 205 -7.44 -10.62 15.11
C GLN A 205 -7.60 -9.21 15.69
N VAL A 206 -7.49 -9.06 17.02
CA VAL A 206 -7.74 -7.84 17.79
C VAL A 206 -9.23 -7.46 17.82
N VAL A 207 -9.81 -7.24 16.65
CA VAL A 207 -11.25 -7.11 16.42
C VAL A 207 -11.63 -8.18 15.41
N GLU A 208 -12.53 -9.08 15.80
CA GLU A 208 -12.99 -10.17 14.93
C GLU A 208 -14.01 -9.67 13.90
N ALA A 209 -14.29 -10.50 12.90
CA ALA A 209 -15.22 -10.16 11.82
C ALA A 209 -16.66 -9.86 12.30
N ASP A 210 -17.05 -10.37 13.48
CA ASP A 210 -18.35 -10.09 14.11
C ASP A 210 -18.34 -8.83 15.01
N GLY A 211 -17.21 -8.12 15.07
CA GLY A 211 -17.00 -6.93 15.90
C GLY A 211 -16.54 -7.22 17.34
N THR A 212 -16.35 -8.49 17.72
CA THR A 212 -15.85 -8.84 19.05
C THR A 212 -14.41 -8.37 19.24
N ILE A 213 -14.13 -7.68 20.36
CA ILE A 213 -12.76 -7.31 20.76
C ILE A 213 -12.10 -8.51 21.44
N SER A 214 -11.15 -9.15 20.77
CA SER A 214 -10.55 -10.42 21.21
C SER A 214 -9.16 -10.28 21.83
N VAL A 215 -8.50 -9.12 21.69
CA VAL A 215 -7.05 -8.95 21.98
C VAL A 215 -6.63 -9.23 23.43
N ASN A 216 -7.54 -9.11 24.40
CA ASN A 216 -7.20 -9.30 25.80
C ASN A 216 -7.24 -10.79 26.19
N ASN A 217 -6.20 -11.53 25.79
CA ASN A 217 -6.03 -12.96 26.08
C ASN A 217 -4.55 -13.34 26.27
N GLU A 218 -4.31 -14.52 26.85
CA GLU A 218 -2.95 -15.00 27.19
C GLU A 218 -2.06 -15.20 25.95
N ASN A 219 -2.63 -15.63 24.82
CA ASN A 219 -1.88 -15.85 23.59
C ASN A 219 -1.40 -14.54 22.96
N ALA A 220 -2.26 -13.51 22.95
CA ALA A 220 -1.89 -12.19 22.49
C ALA A 220 -0.81 -11.57 23.40
N ALA A 221 -0.95 -11.69 24.72
CA ALA A 221 0.05 -11.23 25.68
C ALA A 221 1.40 -11.95 25.48
N ALA A 222 1.38 -13.28 25.28
CA ALA A 222 2.58 -14.07 25.02
C ALA A 222 3.29 -13.67 23.72
N ALA A 223 2.54 -13.35 22.66
CA ALA A 223 3.11 -12.88 21.40
C ALA A 223 3.85 -11.54 21.59
N LEU A 224 3.25 -10.60 22.32
CA LEU A 224 3.86 -9.29 22.55
C LEU A 224 5.06 -9.36 23.51
N GLU A 225 5.02 -10.22 24.54
CA GLU A 225 6.19 -10.45 25.41
C GLU A 225 7.35 -11.12 24.66
N MET A 226 7.06 -12.05 23.73
CA MET A 226 8.07 -12.63 22.86
C MET A 226 8.77 -11.55 22.01
N VAL A 227 7.99 -10.69 21.34
CA VAL A 227 8.54 -9.59 20.52
C VAL A 227 9.33 -8.61 21.38
N ARG A 228 8.85 -8.28 22.57
CA ARG A 228 9.58 -7.47 23.55
C ARG A 228 10.93 -8.10 23.90
N GLY A 229 11.00 -9.42 24.02
CA GLY A 229 12.23 -10.17 24.27
C GLY A 229 13.26 -10.08 23.14
N TRP A 230 12.84 -9.79 21.90
CA TRP A 230 13.74 -9.63 20.76
C TRP A 230 14.52 -8.31 20.78
N ILE A 231 13.97 -7.28 21.41
CA ILE A 231 14.57 -5.93 21.43
C ILE A 231 15.86 -5.95 22.24
N GLY A 232 16.97 -5.55 21.61
CA GLY A 232 18.31 -5.58 22.20
C GLY A 232 18.92 -6.98 22.29
N THR A 233 18.24 -8.02 21.78
CA THR A 233 18.77 -9.38 21.69
C THR A 233 19.01 -9.76 20.24
N ILE A 234 17.99 -10.21 19.51
CA ILE A 234 18.08 -10.52 18.08
C ILE A 234 17.77 -9.31 17.21
N ALA A 235 17.02 -8.33 17.71
CA ALA A 235 16.70 -7.10 17.02
C ALA A 235 17.44 -5.91 17.65
N PRO A 236 17.91 -4.92 16.86
CA PRO A 236 18.53 -3.72 17.41
C PRO A 236 17.53 -2.91 18.24
N GLU A 237 17.99 -2.18 19.27
CA GLU A 237 17.12 -1.22 19.99
C GLU A 237 16.51 -0.18 19.04
N GLY A 238 17.24 0.19 17.98
CA GLY A 238 16.80 1.11 16.94
C GLY A 238 15.55 0.65 16.18
N VAL A 239 15.19 -0.64 16.24
CA VAL A 239 13.99 -1.19 15.55
C VAL A 239 12.70 -0.48 15.99
N LEU A 240 12.67 0.07 17.21
CA LEU A 240 11.55 0.87 17.74
C LEU A 240 11.31 2.18 16.96
N GLY A 241 12.25 2.58 16.10
CA GLY A 241 12.12 3.70 15.18
C GLY A 241 12.03 3.29 13.71
N TYR A 242 12.07 1.98 13.39
CA TYR A 242 12.14 1.52 12.01
C TYR A 242 10.76 1.43 11.36
N LYS A 243 10.69 1.97 10.15
CA LYS A 243 9.66 1.68 9.15
C LYS A 243 10.23 0.69 8.12
N GLU A 244 9.53 0.51 6.99
CA GLU A 244 9.88 -0.48 5.98
C GLU A 244 11.28 -0.23 5.39
N GLU A 245 11.59 1.02 5.07
CA GLU A 245 12.85 1.43 4.43
C GLU A 245 14.04 1.35 5.40
N ASP A 246 13.84 1.64 6.69
CA ASP A 246 14.89 1.50 7.70
C ASP A 246 15.28 0.03 7.88
N SER A 247 14.27 -0.85 7.98
CA SER A 247 14.46 -2.30 8.04
C SER A 247 15.17 -2.83 6.80
N ARG A 248 14.71 -2.38 5.61
CA ARG A 248 15.31 -2.73 4.32
C ARG A 248 16.76 -2.26 4.22
N GLY A 249 17.08 -1.07 4.73
CA GLY A 249 18.43 -0.53 4.75
C GLY A 249 19.41 -1.42 5.51
N VAL A 250 19.05 -1.86 6.72
CA VAL A 250 19.87 -2.79 7.52
C VAL A 250 20.00 -4.14 6.83
N TRP A 251 18.90 -4.69 6.33
CA TRP A 251 18.87 -5.94 5.59
C TRP A 251 19.77 -5.93 4.35
N GLN A 252 19.60 -4.93 3.49
CA GLN A 252 20.25 -4.84 2.19
C GLN A 252 21.76 -4.54 2.29
N THR A 253 22.20 -3.92 3.38
CA THR A 253 23.62 -3.75 3.69
C THR A 253 24.28 -5.02 4.24
N GLY A 254 23.52 -6.12 4.37
CA GLY A 254 24.02 -7.42 4.82
C GLY A 254 24.06 -7.60 6.34
N ASN A 255 23.46 -6.68 7.08
CA ASN A 255 23.56 -6.56 8.54
C ASN A 255 22.34 -7.14 9.29
N ALA A 256 21.51 -7.94 8.63
CA ALA A 256 20.48 -8.74 9.30
C ALA A 256 20.41 -10.17 8.73
N VAL A 257 20.19 -11.16 9.61
CA VAL A 257 19.96 -12.57 9.21
C VAL A 257 18.56 -12.77 8.64
N PHE A 258 17.57 -12.14 9.28
CA PHE A 258 16.16 -12.16 8.87
C PHE A 258 15.59 -10.75 8.77
N MET A 259 14.60 -10.56 7.91
CA MET A 259 13.78 -9.35 7.85
C MET A 259 12.32 -9.69 7.57
N ARG A 260 11.39 -9.05 8.30
CA ARG A 260 9.98 -8.97 7.89
C ARG A 260 9.82 -7.71 7.05
N ASN A 261 9.27 -7.84 5.84
CA ASN A 261 8.93 -6.70 5.00
C ASN A 261 7.89 -7.10 3.95
N TRP A 262 7.43 -6.13 3.18
CA TRP A 262 6.56 -6.34 2.03
C TRP A 262 7.36 -6.78 0.78
N PRO A 263 6.72 -7.41 -0.21
CA PRO A 263 7.35 -7.94 -1.42
C PRO A 263 8.22 -6.95 -2.20
N TYR A 264 7.92 -5.64 -2.13
CA TYR A 264 8.69 -4.60 -2.82
C TYR A 264 10.19 -4.63 -2.43
N ALA A 265 10.54 -5.12 -1.24
CA ALA A 265 11.94 -5.21 -0.80
C ALA A 265 12.77 -6.28 -1.55
N TYR A 266 12.13 -7.13 -2.37
CA TYR A 266 12.81 -8.08 -3.25
C TYR A 266 13.26 -7.44 -4.57
N ALA A 267 12.51 -6.44 -5.04
CA ALA A 267 12.56 -5.92 -6.40
C ALA A 267 13.57 -4.78 -6.59
#